data_AF-R9KRQ5-F1
#
_entry.id   AF-R9KRQ5-F1
#
_cell.length_a   1.000
_cell.length_b   1.000
_cell.length_c   1.000
_cell.angle_alpha   90.00
_cell.angle_beta   90.00
_cell.angle_gamma   90.00
#
_symmetry.space_group_name_H-M   'P 1'
#
loop_
_entity.id
_entity.type
_entity.pdbx_description
1 polymer ?
#
loop_
_entity_poly.entity_id
_entity_poly.type
_entity_poly.pdbx_seq_one_letter_code
_entity_poly.pdbx_strand_id
1 'polypeptide(L)' 'MATAKKTENSMSDVKNREQMFTKEQIAASQRYADRKDLVNAVLADGKKYTFQDVEKTIENYLKGKVK' A
#
# COMPACT_ATOMS: atom_id res chain seq x y z
N MET A 1 20.48 30.79 2.42
CA MET A 1 19.51 30.07 1.57
C MET A 1 18.95 28.91 2.38
N ALA A 2 17.78 29.10 2.99
CA ALA A 2 17.13 28.07 3.79
C ALA A 2 15.94 27.53 2.98
N THR A 3 16.16 26.45 2.25
CA THR A 3 15.08 25.69 1.61
C THR A 3 14.77 24.50 2.49
N ALA A 4 13.94 24.72 3.50
CA ALA A 4 13.29 23.65 4.24
C ALA A 4 11.79 23.68 3.97
N LYS A 5 11.26 22.50 3.67
CA LYS A 5 9.85 22.08 3.70
C LYS A 5 8.97 22.48 2.51
N LYS A 6 8.73 21.49 1.65
CA LYS A 6 7.35 21.09 1.33
C LYS A 6 7.33 19.63 0.86
N THR A 7 7.33 18.71 1.82
CA THR A 7 6.81 17.36 1.60
C THR A 7 5.33 17.52 1.30
N GLU A 8 4.98 17.47 0.03
CA GLU A 8 3.63 17.75 -0.45
C GLU A 8 2.75 16.54 -0.18
N ASN A 9 2.09 16.62 0.97
CA ASN A 9 1.05 15.74 1.46
C ASN A 9 -0.20 15.91 0.57
N SER A 10 -0.21 15.34 -0.63
CA SER A 10 -1.38 15.31 -1.51
C SER A 10 -2.35 14.20 -1.08
N MET A 11 -2.99 14.45 0.05
CA MET A 11 -4.09 13.67 0.59
C MET A 11 -5.38 14.43 0.31
N SER A 12 -5.88 14.40 -0.93
CA SER A 12 -7.27 14.76 -1.27
C SER A 12 -7.45 14.78 -2.78
N ASP A 13 -7.70 13.64 -3.41
CA ASP A 13 -8.49 13.64 -4.65
C ASP A 13 -9.06 12.26 -4.99
N VAL A 14 -10.33 12.27 -5.36
CA VAL A 14 -11.11 11.23 -6.03
C VAL A 14 -11.77 10.16 -5.15
N LYS A 15 -12.79 10.62 -4.45
CA LYS A 15 -14.14 10.02 -4.41
C LYS A 15 -14.38 8.97 -5.50
N ASN A 16 -14.42 7.70 -5.08
CA ASN A 16 -15.16 6.61 -5.73
C ASN A 16 -14.87 6.32 -7.21
N ARG A 17 -13.62 6.01 -7.55
CA ARG A 17 -13.25 5.19 -8.72
C ARG A 17 -12.17 4.24 -8.27
N GLU A 18 -12.35 2.93 -8.43
CA GLU A 18 -11.45 1.84 -8.02
C GLU A 18 -9.97 2.27 -7.94
N GLN A 19 -9.56 2.82 -6.79
CA GLN A 19 -8.25 3.46 -6.68
C GLN A 19 -7.22 2.34 -6.55
N MET A 20 -6.48 2.10 -7.63
CA MET A 20 -5.36 1.18 -7.62
C MET A 20 -4.11 1.94 -7.18
N PHE A 21 -3.49 1.47 -6.12
CA PHE A 21 -2.29 2.06 -5.52
C PHE A 21 -1.08 1.18 -5.81
N THR A 22 0.09 1.79 -5.98
CA THR A 22 1.33 1.00 -6.07
C THR A 22 1.64 0.36 -4.71
N LYS A 23 2.42 -0.72 -4.71
CA LYS A 23 2.83 -1.35 -3.44
C LYS A 23 3.55 -0.37 -2.52
N GLU A 24 4.27 0.61 -3.07
CA GLU A 24 4.95 1.68 -2.31
C GLU A 24 3.95 2.62 -1.63
N GLN A 25 2.89 3.02 -2.33
CA GLN A 25 1.82 3.85 -1.75
C GLN A 25 1.05 3.09 -0.66
N ILE A 26 0.83 1.79 -0.86
CA ILE A 26 0.17 0.92 0.13
C ILE A 26 1.09 0.75 1.35
N ALA A 27 2.37 0.45 1.14
CA ALA A 27 3.40 0.32 2.17
C ALA A 27 3.68 1.61 2.95
N ALA A 28 3.50 2.77 2.31
CA ALA A 28 3.60 4.09 2.94
C ALA A 28 2.30 4.50 3.67
N SER A 29 1.20 3.78 3.47
CA SER A 29 -0.07 4.04 4.17
C SER A 29 0.01 3.59 5.62
N GLN A 30 -0.56 4.39 6.52
CA GLN A 30 -0.66 4.05 7.95
C GLN A 30 -1.43 2.74 8.17
N ARG A 31 -2.35 2.35 7.27
CA ARG A 31 -3.12 1.10 7.37
C ARG A 31 -2.25 -0.15 7.25
N TYR A 32 -1.11 -0.05 6.55
CA TYR A 32 -0.18 -1.16 6.33
C TYR A 32 1.22 -0.86 6.84
N ALA A 33 1.39 0.17 7.67
CA ALA A 33 2.69 0.54 8.23
C ALA A 33 3.33 -0.63 9.01
N ASP A 34 2.55 -1.27 9.88
CA ASP A 34 2.98 -2.47 10.63
C ASP A 34 3.11 -3.73 9.77
N ARG A 35 2.50 -3.72 8.58
CA ARG A 35 2.50 -4.85 7.64
C ARG A 35 3.31 -4.56 6.39
N LYS A 36 4.19 -3.55 6.43
CA LYS A 36 4.94 -3.07 5.27
C LYS A 36 5.82 -4.18 4.67
N ASP A 37 6.52 -4.94 5.50
CA ASP A 37 7.31 -6.09 5.07
C ASP A 37 6.44 -7.17 4.42
N LEU A 38 5.24 -7.41 4.98
CA LEU A 38 4.30 -8.36 4.42
C LEU A 38 3.78 -7.90 3.06
N VAL A 39 3.38 -6.63 2.95
CA VAL A 39 2.93 -6.00 1.70
C VAL A 39 4.01 -6.08 0.63
N ASN A 40 5.27 -5.80 0.98
CA ASN A 40 6.39 -5.91 0.05
C ASN A 40 6.74 -7.35 -0.32
N ALA A 41 6.50 -8.32 0.57
CA ALA A 41 6.74 -9.73 0.30
C ALA A 41 5.64 -10.37 -0.57
N VAL A 42 4.39 -9.91 -0.43
CA VAL A 42 3.24 -10.49 -1.15
C VAL A 42 2.87 -9.74 -2.42
N LEU A 43 3.20 -8.45 -2.53
CA LEU A 43 2.92 -7.63 -3.71
C LEU A 43 4.17 -7.45 -4.58
N ALA A 44 3.98 -7.51 -5.89
CA ALA A 44 5.05 -7.31 -6.86
C ALA A 44 5.31 -5.82 -7.15
N ASP A 45 6.58 -5.47 -7.37
CA ASP A 45 7.00 -4.16 -7.86
C ASP A 45 6.38 -3.84 -9.22
N GLY A 46 6.07 -2.56 -9.45
CA GLY A 46 5.54 -2.08 -10.73
C GLY A 46 4.08 -2.43 -11.02
N LYS A 47 3.41 -3.18 -10.12
CA LYS A 47 1.97 -3.44 -10.20
C LYS A 47 1.20 -2.53 -9.25
N LYS A 48 -0.04 -2.22 -9.64
CA LYS A 48 -1.00 -1.50 -8.82
C LYS A 48 -2.05 -2.46 -8.30
N TYR A 49 -2.43 -2.27 -7.05
CA TYR A 49 -3.37 -3.11 -6.32
C TYR A 49 -4.42 -2.23 -5.65
N THR A 50 -5.65 -2.74 -5.56
CA THR A 50 -6.67 -2.12 -4.72
C THR A 50 -6.49 -2.56 -3.27
N PHE A 51 -7.03 -1.82 -2.30
CA PHE A 51 -7.01 -2.26 -0.90
C PHE A 51 -7.57 -3.68 -0.72
N GLN A 52 -8.61 -4.02 -1.49
CA GLN A 52 -9.25 -5.34 -1.44
C GLN A 52 -8.35 -6.44 -2.01
N ASP A 53 -7.64 -6.18 -3.13
CA ASP A 53 -6.65 -7.11 -3.66
C ASP A 53 -5.49 -7.35 -2.69
N VAL A 54 -5.01 -6.28 -2.05
CA VAL A 54 -3.95 -6.38 -1.04
C VAL A 54 -4.42 -7.23 0.14
N GLU A 55 -5.59 -6.96 0.70
CA GLU A 55 -6.13 -7.74 1.82
C GLU A 55 -6.33 -9.22 1.44
N LYS A 56 -6.88 -9.50 0.25
CA LYS A 56 -7.01 -10.89 -0.24
C LYS A 56 -5.65 -11.57 -0.41
N THR A 57 -4.66 -10.87 -0.96
CA THR A 57 -3.31 -11.44 -1.17
C THR A 57 -2.64 -11.74 0.17
N ILE A 58 -2.74 -10.81 1.12
CA ILE A 58 -2.26 -10.99 2.49
C ILE A 58 -2.96 -12.17 3.17
N GLU A 59 -4.30 -12.25 3.09
CA GLU A 59 -5.07 -13.33 3.71
C GLU A 59 -4.69 -14.69 3.13
N ASN A 60 -4.58 -14.80 1.81
CA ASN A 60 -4.17 -16.03 1.13
C ASN A 60 -2.75 -16.44 1.54
N TYR A 61 -1.82 -15.48 1.63
CA TYR A 61 -0.46 -15.75 2.09
C TYR A 61 -0.43 -16.24 3.54
N LEU A 62 -1.18 -15.60 4.44
CA LEU A 62 -1.28 -16.01 5.84
C LEU A 62 -1.92 -17.39 5.98
N LYS A 63 -3.05 -17.65 5.31
CA LYS A 63 -3.72 -18.97 5.28
C LYS A 63 -2.80 -20.09 4.78
N GLY A 64 -2.01 -19.83 3.73
CA GLY A 64 -1.05 -20.79 3.19
C GLY A 64 0.10 -21.12 4.14
N LYS A 65 0.40 -20.23 5.09
CA LYS A 65 1.44 -20.41 6.10
C LYS A 65 0.93 -21.08 7.39
N VAL A 66 -0.38 -21.30 7.52
CA VAL A 66 -0.98 -22.04 8.65
C VAL A 66 -1.16 -23.51 8.27
N LYS A 67 -0.09 -24.30 8.38
CA LYS A 67 -0.13 -25.76 8.47
C LYS A 67 0.85 -26.23 9.52
#